data_AF-A0A380G782-F1
#
_entry.id   AF-A0A380G782-F1
#
_cell.length_a   1.000
_cell.length_b   1.000
_cell.length_c   1.000
_cell.angle_alpha   90.00
_cell.angle_beta   90.00
_cell.angle_gamma   90.00
#
_symmetry.space_group_name_H-M   'P 1'
#
loop_
_entity.id
_entity.type
_entity.pdbx_description
1 polymer ?
#
loop_
_entity_poly.entity_id
_entity_poly.type
_entity_poly.pdbx_seq_one_letter_code
_entity_poly.pdbx_strand_id
1 'polypeptide(L)'
;MDIIIVYGPPASGKTTYVKQHITDDDMVYDYDAISQAITFSSYQQHISQAHDTCLLVRNMMLDYAQHIDGGKLYIITTYLSKKITDRISNYQTVRMNTDIDTCIERVNNSDRPDKDKVKQVIREWFNGSQSKPASDRKVDKETMRFYKSKEWRKVREQVLVRDNYECQECKKQGIVKTIDHTKHKSLDVDHIKELDSNPDLAFDMDNLVTLCVSCHNKKHNRYQKGKPFPKKETKWTGDEWW
;
A
#
# COMPACT_ATOMS: atom_id res chain seq x y z
N MET A 1 11.60 15.72 18.20
CA MET A 1 11.23 14.54 18.99
C MET A 1 11.70 13.35 18.19
N ASP A 2 12.11 12.27 18.87
CA ASP A 2 12.43 11.03 18.16
C ASP A 2 11.14 10.37 17.67
N ILE A 3 11.02 10.15 16.36
CA ILE A 3 9.83 9.52 15.78
C ILE A 3 10.01 7.99 15.78
N ILE A 4 9.12 7.27 16.45
CA ILE A 4 9.14 5.81 16.56
C ILE A 4 7.88 5.23 15.95
N ILE A 5 8.01 4.50 14.85
CA ILE A 5 6.88 3.85 14.18
C ILE A 5 6.76 2.40 14.66
N VAL A 6 5.70 2.11 15.40
CA VAL A 6 5.37 0.77 15.89
C VAL A 6 4.36 0.12 14.95
N TYR A 7 4.77 -0.94 14.25
CA TYR A 7 3.96 -1.57 13.20
C TYR A 7 3.88 -3.09 13.29
N GLY A 8 2.81 -3.66 12.75
CA GLY A 8 2.52 -5.11 12.84
C GLY A 8 1.04 -5.42 12.63
N PRO A 9 0.66 -6.71 12.53
CA PRO A 9 -0.70 -7.11 12.23
C PRO A 9 -1.67 -6.65 13.33
N PRO A 10 -2.97 -6.50 13.04
CA PRO A 10 -3.96 -6.27 14.11
C PRO A 10 -3.81 -7.31 15.24
N ALA A 11 -4.08 -6.91 16.48
CA ALA A 11 -3.92 -7.73 17.69
C ALA A 11 -2.48 -8.23 18.02
N SER A 12 -1.44 -7.71 17.36
CA SER A 12 -0.05 -8.05 17.67
C SER A 12 0.52 -7.39 18.93
N GLY A 13 -0.27 -6.63 19.69
CA GLY A 13 0.17 -5.99 20.94
C GLY A 13 0.89 -4.64 20.80
N LYS A 14 0.73 -3.93 19.66
CA LYS A 14 1.35 -2.61 19.43
C LYS A 14 1.06 -1.59 20.53
N THR A 15 -0.22 -1.44 20.91
CA THR A 15 -0.63 -0.50 21.96
C THR A 15 -0.05 -0.89 23.32
N THR A 16 0.02 -2.19 23.63
CA THR A 16 0.66 -2.70 24.85
C THR A 16 2.15 -2.38 24.87
N TYR A 17 2.85 -2.58 23.75
CA TYR A 17 4.25 -2.23 23.63
C TYR A 17 4.48 -0.74 23.93
N VAL A 18 3.72 0.16 23.29
CA VAL A 18 3.88 1.60 23.52
C VAL A 18 3.61 1.96 24.98
N LYS A 19 2.54 1.44 25.59
CA LYS A 19 2.23 1.68 27.01
C LYS A 19 3.35 1.26 27.98
N GLN A 20 4.16 0.28 27.62
CA GLN A 20 5.28 -0.19 28.43
C GLN A 20 6.57 0.64 28.26
N HIS A 21 6.67 1.44 27.19
CA HIS A 21 7.90 2.16 26.81
C HIS A 21 7.73 3.68 26.79
N ILE A 22 6.50 4.18 26.87
CA ILE A 22 6.18 5.60 26.90
C ILE A 22 6.57 6.23 28.25
N THR A 23 7.07 7.46 28.20
CA THR A 23 7.37 8.32 29.35
C THR A 23 6.52 9.59 29.32
N ASP A 24 6.58 10.41 30.36
CA ASP A 24 5.69 11.58 30.53
C ASP A 24 5.89 12.66 29.46
N ASP A 25 7.08 12.75 28.86
CA ASP A 25 7.42 13.72 27.80
C ASP A 25 7.10 13.21 26.38
N ASP A 26 6.56 12.00 26.26
CA ASP A 26 6.30 11.36 24.98
C ASP A 26 4.84 11.56 24.51
N MET A 27 4.65 11.48 23.19
CA MET A 27 3.34 11.56 22.54
C MET A 27 3.03 10.27 21.78
N VAL A 28 1.73 9.94 21.65
CA VAL A 28 1.29 8.76 20.89
C VAL A 28 0.20 9.14 19.91
N TYR A 29 0.39 8.72 18.66
CA TYR A 29 -0.67 8.62 17.69
C TYR A 29 -1.16 7.16 17.61
N ASP A 30 -2.39 6.92 18.07
CA ASP A 30 -3.15 5.69 17.85
C ASP A 30 -4.46 6.06 17.12
N TYR A 31 -4.63 5.55 15.89
CA TYR A 31 -5.82 5.85 15.07
C TYR A 31 -7.11 5.50 15.83
N ASP A 32 -7.15 4.36 16.51
CA ASP A 32 -8.37 3.90 17.18
C ASP A 32 -8.69 4.77 18.40
N ALA A 33 -7.65 5.24 19.12
CA ALA A 33 -7.81 6.12 20.27
C ALA A 33 -8.23 7.54 19.86
N ILE A 34 -7.62 8.09 18.81
CA ILE A 34 -8.01 9.39 18.24
C ILE A 34 -9.45 9.32 17.71
N SER A 35 -9.79 8.26 16.97
CA SER A 35 -11.16 8.05 16.47
C SER A 35 -12.15 8.03 17.63
N GLN A 36 -11.89 7.24 18.68
CA GLN A 36 -12.75 7.19 19.87
C GLN A 36 -12.89 8.57 20.53
N ALA A 37 -11.79 9.32 20.68
CA ALA A 37 -11.82 10.64 21.34
C ALA A 37 -12.66 11.67 20.57
N ILE A 38 -12.64 11.64 19.24
CA ILE A 38 -13.35 12.64 18.41
C ILE A 38 -14.78 12.22 18.05
N THR A 39 -15.18 10.97 18.28
CA THR A 39 -16.53 10.47 17.97
C THR A 39 -17.32 9.99 19.18
N PHE A 40 -16.68 9.84 20.35
CA PHE A 40 -17.23 9.13 21.52
C PHE A 40 -17.64 7.67 21.23
N SER A 41 -17.16 7.06 20.14
CA SER A 41 -17.48 5.67 19.82
C SER A 41 -16.74 4.68 20.73
N SER A 42 -17.13 3.41 20.69
CA SER A 42 -16.35 2.35 21.33
C SER A 42 -14.95 2.27 20.71
N TYR A 43 -13.96 1.86 21.51
CA TYR A 43 -12.59 1.67 21.02
C TYR A 43 -12.58 0.64 19.88
N GLN A 44 -11.82 0.92 18.81
CA GLN A 44 -11.73 0.08 17.61
C GLN A 44 -13.02 -0.04 16.80
N GLN A 45 -14.05 0.76 17.10
CA GLN A 45 -15.23 0.91 16.26
C GLN A 45 -14.91 1.83 15.08
N HIS A 46 -15.10 1.34 13.85
CA HIS A 46 -14.79 2.11 12.66
C HIS A 46 -15.89 3.13 12.32
N ILE A 47 -15.56 4.42 12.39
CA ILE A 47 -16.41 5.53 11.93
C ILE A 47 -15.76 6.16 10.69
N SER A 48 -16.39 6.02 9.52
CA SER A 48 -15.79 6.46 8.25
C SER A 48 -15.63 7.98 8.16
N GLN A 49 -16.54 8.75 8.75
CA GLN A 49 -16.53 10.22 8.75
C GLN A 49 -15.33 10.79 9.52
N ALA A 50 -14.78 10.04 10.48
CA ALA A 50 -13.64 10.45 11.29
C ALA A 50 -12.28 10.22 10.58
N HIS A 51 -12.27 9.45 9.48
CA HIS A 51 -11.03 8.95 8.88
C HIS A 51 -10.06 10.05 8.47
N ASP A 52 -10.53 11.02 7.67
CA ASP A 52 -9.67 12.08 7.15
C ASP A 52 -9.16 12.99 8.28
N THR A 53 -9.97 13.23 9.31
CA THR A 53 -9.58 13.98 10.52
C THR A 53 -8.48 13.24 11.30
N CYS A 54 -8.62 11.93 11.54
CA CYS A 54 -7.57 11.14 12.20
C CYS A 54 -6.25 11.20 11.41
N LEU A 55 -6.31 11.09 10.08
CA LEU A 55 -5.12 11.22 9.23
C LEU A 55 -4.51 12.62 9.26
N LEU A 56 -5.33 13.67 9.35
CA LEU A 56 -4.85 15.04 9.49
C LEU A 56 -4.12 15.23 10.82
N VAL A 57 -4.70 14.75 11.94
CA VAL A 57 -4.05 14.77 13.27
C VAL A 57 -2.68 14.09 13.21
N ARG A 58 -2.59 12.89 12.62
CA ARG A 58 -1.31 12.19 12.43
C ARG A 58 -0.28 13.07 11.73
N ASN A 59 -0.69 13.67 10.62
CA ASN A 59 0.19 14.45 9.77
C ASN A 59 0.69 15.69 10.52
N MET A 60 -0.18 16.38 11.26
CA MET A 60 0.21 17.52 12.09
C MET A 60 1.19 17.10 13.19
N MET A 61 0.97 15.96 13.86
CA MET A 61 1.90 15.45 14.88
C MET A 61 3.27 15.12 14.28
N LEU A 62 3.31 14.49 13.09
CA LEU A 62 4.56 14.18 12.38
C LEU A 62 5.30 15.45 11.96
N ASP A 63 4.59 16.44 11.43
CA ASP A 63 5.19 17.71 11.01
C ASP A 63 5.73 18.47 12.25
N TYR A 64 4.97 18.51 13.35
CA TYR A 64 5.39 19.12 14.61
C TYR A 64 6.61 18.45 15.24
N ALA A 65 6.64 17.11 15.28
CA ALA A 65 7.73 16.35 15.89
C ALA A 65 9.10 16.58 15.23
N GLN A 66 9.13 17.01 13.96
CA GLN A 66 10.36 17.33 13.23
C GLN A 66 10.99 18.68 13.64
N HIS A 67 10.27 19.52 14.38
CA HIS A 67 10.68 20.89 14.70
C HIS A 67 10.86 21.17 16.19
N ILE A 68 10.72 20.15 17.04
CA ILE A 68 10.80 20.25 18.50
C ILE A 68 11.90 19.33 18.98
N ASP A 69 12.63 19.70 20.01
CA ASP A 69 13.61 18.82 20.67
C ASP A 69 13.03 18.22 21.96
N GLY A 70 13.50 17.03 22.33
CA GLY A 70 13.02 16.30 23.51
C GLY A 70 11.82 15.39 23.24
N GLY A 71 11.69 14.32 24.04
CA GLY A 71 10.61 13.34 23.94
C GLY A 71 10.58 12.51 22.65
N LYS A 72 9.67 11.54 22.62
CA LYS A 72 9.39 10.64 21.49
C LYS A 72 7.97 10.81 20.99
N LEU A 73 7.77 10.67 19.69
CA LEU A 73 6.46 10.50 19.08
C LEU A 73 6.30 9.05 18.62
N TYR A 74 5.45 8.28 19.29
CA TYR A 74 5.08 6.93 18.87
C TYR A 74 3.93 6.97 17.86
N ILE A 75 4.12 6.32 16.70
CA ILE A 75 3.09 6.15 15.68
C ILE A 75 2.68 4.67 15.63
N ILE A 76 1.47 4.36 16.07
CA ILE A 76 0.91 3.01 15.96
C ILE A 76 0.24 2.85 14.59
N THR A 77 0.69 1.88 13.81
CA THR A 77 0.12 1.56 12.48
C THR A 77 0.11 0.07 12.20
N THR A 78 -0.78 -0.41 11.34
CA THR A 78 -0.74 -1.80 10.85
C THR A 78 0.37 -2.01 9.83
N TYR A 79 0.53 -1.03 8.91
CA TYR A 79 1.45 -1.09 7.79
C TYR A 79 2.38 0.13 7.78
N LEU A 80 3.63 -0.08 7.38
CA LEU A 80 4.56 1.01 7.10
C LEU A 80 4.27 1.55 5.69
N SER A 81 3.71 2.75 5.61
CA SER A 81 3.34 3.37 4.34
C SER A 81 4.38 4.40 3.89
N LYS A 82 4.69 4.42 2.59
CA LYS A 82 5.47 5.51 1.96
C LYS A 82 4.91 6.90 2.26
N LYS A 83 3.59 7.02 2.40
CA LYS A 83 2.95 8.31 2.77
C LYS A 83 3.41 8.85 4.13
N ILE A 84 3.83 7.98 5.05
CA ILE A 84 4.38 8.38 6.34
C ILE A 84 5.89 8.57 6.20
N THR A 85 6.59 7.58 5.66
CA THR A 85 8.06 7.58 5.61
C THR A 85 8.64 8.65 4.69
N ASP A 86 7.95 9.02 3.61
CA ASP A 86 8.41 10.06 2.67
C ASP A 86 8.21 11.48 3.25
N ARG A 87 7.45 11.63 4.35
CA ARG A 87 7.18 12.94 4.99
C ARG A 87 8.16 13.28 6.11
N ILE A 88 8.92 12.30 6.59
CA ILE A 88 9.80 12.45 7.74
C ILE A 88 11.20 11.97 7.35
N SER A 89 12.21 12.70 7.77
CA SER A 89 13.60 12.42 7.39
C SER A 89 14.27 11.38 8.28
N ASN A 90 13.99 11.39 9.58
CA ASN A 90 14.61 10.51 10.58
C ASN A 90 13.53 9.85 11.44
N TYR A 91 13.51 8.52 11.48
CA TYR A 91 12.61 7.75 12.32
C TYR A 91 13.18 6.36 12.63
N GLN A 92 12.77 5.82 13.77
CA GLN A 92 13.02 4.44 14.17
C GLN A 92 11.77 3.58 13.92
N THR A 93 11.95 2.27 13.78
CA THR A 93 10.84 1.34 13.59
C THR A 93 10.88 0.20 14.59
N VAL A 94 9.72 -0.15 15.12
CA VAL A 94 9.53 -1.35 15.95
C VAL A 94 8.50 -2.25 15.24
N ARG A 95 8.94 -3.41 14.78
CA ARG A 95 8.06 -4.42 14.18
C ARG A 95 7.59 -5.40 15.26
N MET A 96 6.29 -5.60 15.37
CA MET A 96 5.74 -6.65 16.23
C MET A 96 5.91 -8.03 15.57
N ASN A 97 6.56 -8.94 16.28
CA ASN A 97 6.86 -10.31 15.82
C ASN A 97 5.91 -11.36 16.44
N THR A 98 4.62 -11.04 16.53
CA THR A 98 3.59 -12.00 16.97
C THR A 98 3.18 -12.89 15.80
N ASP A 99 2.98 -14.18 16.04
CA ASP A 99 2.50 -15.13 15.04
C ASP A 99 1.01 -14.95 14.71
N ILE A 100 0.59 -15.55 13.60
CA ILE A 100 -0.77 -15.39 13.07
C ILE A 100 -1.84 -15.98 13.99
N ASP A 101 -1.55 -17.13 14.61
CA ASP A 101 -2.52 -17.88 15.42
C ASP A 101 -2.83 -17.10 16.71
N THR A 102 -1.79 -16.60 17.37
CA THR A 102 -1.92 -15.71 18.53
C THR A 102 -2.72 -14.44 18.19
N CYS A 103 -2.48 -13.83 17.02
CA CYS A 103 -3.25 -12.66 16.58
C CYS A 103 -4.73 -12.99 16.38
N ILE A 104 -5.06 -14.13 15.76
CA ILE A 104 -6.44 -14.56 15.53
C ILE A 104 -7.13 -14.91 16.85
N GLU A 105 -6.45 -15.62 17.75
CA GLU A 105 -6.96 -15.96 19.07
C GLU A 105 -7.33 -14.71 19.87
N ARG A 106 -6.44 -13.71 19.91
CA ARG A 106 -6.72 -12.42 20.57
C ARG A 106 -7.94 -11.71 19.99
N VAL A 107 -8.15 -11.79 18.67
CA VAL A 107 -9.36 -11.21 18.04
C VAL A 107 -10.61 -12.00 18.44
N ASN A 108 -10.55 -13.33 18.46
CA ASN A 108 -11.66 -14.17 18.90
C ASN A 108 -12.11 -13.83 20.32
N ASN A 109 -11.15 -13.62 21.22
CA ASN A 109 -11.39 -13.32 22.63
C ASN A 109 -11.68 -11.84 22.93
N SER A 110 -11.75 -10.98 21.91
CA SER A 110 -12.05 -9.54 22.07
C SER A 110 -13.54 -9.22 21.95
N ASP A 111 -13.95 -8.03 22.38
CA ASP A 111 -15.32 -7.52 22.21
C ASP A 111 -15.54 -6.79 20.87
N ARG A 112 -14.63 -6.95 19.91
CA ARG A 112 -14.71 -6.28 18.61
C ARG A 112 -15.97 -6.73 17.84
N PRO A 113 -16.72 -5.80 17.23
CA PRO A 113 -17.89 -6.15 16.41
C PRO A 113 -17.50 -6.69 15.01
N ASP A 114 -16.29 -6.40 14.53
CA ASP A 114 -15.85 -6.67 13.15
C ASP A 114 -14.78 -7.78 13.05
N LYS A 115 -14.84 -8.79 13.93
CA LYS A 115 -13.83 -9.85 14.08
C LYS A 115 -13.42 -10.49 12.75
N ASP A 116 -14.37 -10.84 11.89
CA ASP A 116 -14.07 -11.55 10.64
C ASP A 116 -13.30 -10.70 9.65
N LYS A 117 -13.65 -9.41 9.56
CA LYS A 117 -12.91 -8.42 8.76
C LYS A 117 -11.50 -8.25 9.30
N VAL A 118 -11.32 -8.16 10.62
CA VAL A 118 -10.00 -8.03 11.25
C VAL A 118 -9.15 -9.28 11.00
N LYS A 119 -9.72 -10.49 11.12
CA LYS A 119 -9.04 -11.75 10.79
C LYS A 119 -8.59 -11.79 9.34
N GLN A 120 -9.41 -11.29 8.40
CA GLN A 120 -9.01 -11.18 7.01
C GLN A 120 -7.79 -10.27 6.85
N VAL A 121 -7.79 -9.08 7.48
CA VAL A 121 -6.63 -8.16 7.45
C VAL A 121 -5.38 -8.80 8.06
N ILE A 122 -5.53 -9.59 9.13
CA ILE A 122 -4.42 -10.36 9.72
C ILE A 122 -3.85 -11.35 8.69
N ARG A 123 -4.70 -12.18 8.08
CA ARG A 123 -4.26 -13.15 7.04
C ARG A 123 -3.59 -12.44 5.87
N GLU A 124 -4.14 -11.33 5.39
CA GLU A 124 -3.54 -10.50 4.34
C GLU A 124 -2.17 -9.94 4.74
N TRP A 125 -1.98 -9.54 6.00
CA TRP A 125 -0.71 -9.05 6.51
C TRP A 125 0.40 -10.10 6.44
N PHE A 126 0.06 -11.36 6.77
CA PHE A 126 0.99 -12.50 6.74
C PHE A 126 1.20 -13.08 5.34
N ASN A 127 0.16 -13.08 4.50
CA ASN A 127 0.21 -13.59 3.12
C ASN A 127 0.85 -12.57 2.16
N GLY A 128 0.71 -11.28 2.43
CA GLY A 128 1.10 -10.21 1.52
C GLY A 128 2.58 -9.84 1.63
N SER A 129 3.28 -9.85 0.50
CA SER A 129 4.60 -9.21 0.27
C SER A 129 4.62 -7.69 0.53
N GLN A 130 3.46 -7.07 0.85
CA GLN A 130 3.28 -5.62 1.04
C GLN A 130 3.67 -5.12 2.45
N SER A 131 3.95 -6.00 3.40
CA SER A 131 4.31 -5.67 4.79
C SER A 131 5.82 -5.46 5.03
N LYS A 132 6.65 -5.46 3.98
CA LYS A 132 8.08 -5.15 4.10
C LYS A 132 8.31 -3.64 3.89
N PRO A 133 9.05 -2.95 4.78
CA PRO A 133 9.60 -1.61 4.51
C PRO A 133 10.12 -1.52 3.06
N ALA A 134 10.06 -0.37 2.41
CA ALA A 134 10.56 -0.24 1.03
C ALA A 134 12.05 -0.67 0.91
N SER A 135 12.82 -0.57 2.00
CA SER A 135 14.19 -1.08 2.17
C SER A 135 14.29 -2.60 2.33
N ASP A 136 13.28 -3.25 2.89
CA ASP A 136 13.24 -4.68 3.22
C ASP A 136 12.36 -5.50 2.29
N ARG A 137 11.71 -4.87 1.30
CA ARG A 137 11.20 -5.61 0.15
C ARG A 137 12.42 -6.34 -0.41
N LYS A 138 12.55 -7.64 -0.12
CA LYS A 138 13.29 -8.56 -0.99
C LYS A 138 12.62 -8.37 -2.33
N VAL A 139 13.19 -7.47 -3.14
CA VAL A 139 12.92 -7.48 -4.56
C VAL A 139 13.34 -8.88 -4.93
N ASP A 140 12.36 -9.72 -5.25
CA ASP A 140 12.66 -11.10 -5.53
C ASP A 140 13.70 -11.09 -6.65
N LYS A 141 14.93 -11.44 -6.29
CA LYS A 141 16.08 -11.31 -7.19
C LYS A 141 15.84 -12.19 -8.41
N GLU A 142 15.10 -13.29 -8.22
CA GLU A 142 14.69 -14.21 -9.27
C GLU A 142 13.64 -13.57 -10.18
N THR A 143 12.54 -13.03 -9.65
CA THR A 143 11.56 -12.26 -10.45
C THR A 143 12.20 -11.08 -11.19
N MET A 144 13.09 -10.32 -10.55
CA MET A 144 13.84 -9.25 -11.21
C MET A 144 14.76 -9.76 -12.31
N ARG A 145 15.46 -10.86 -12.05
CA ARG A 145 16.37 -11.50 -13.01
C ARG A 145 15.57 -12.04 -14.18
N PHE A 146 14.39 -12.60 -13.94
CA PHE A 146 13.44 -13.04 -14.96
C PHE A 146 13.03 -11.87 -15.86
N TYR A 147 12.49 -10.77 -15.30
CA TYR A 147 12.08 -9.62 -16.11
C TYR A 147 13.25 -8.88 -16.78
N LYS A 148 14.49 -9.05 -16.28
CA LYS A 148 15.72 -8.54 -16.91
C LYS A 148 16.39 -9.55 -17.86
N SER A 149 15.90 -10.78 -17.94
CA SER A 149 16.48 -11.84 -18.77
C SER A 149 16.36 -11.51 -20.25
N LYS A 150 17.27 -12.04 -21.06
CA LYS A 150 17.23 -11.83 -22.53
C LYS A 150 16.05 -12.58 -23.13
N GLU A 151 15.77 -13.74 -22.56
CA GLU A 151 14.68 -14.66 -22.87
C GLU A 151 13.34 -13.95 -22.72
N TRP A 152 13.09 -13.31 -21.58
CA TRP A 152 11.86 -12.56 -21.35
C TRP A 152 11.72 -11.39 -22.33
N ARG A 153 12.79 -10.61 -22.58
CA ARG A 153 12.72 -9.50 -23.54
C ARG A 153 12.34 -9.97 -24.95
N LYS A 154 12.91 -11.09 -25.38
CA LYS A 154 12.63 -11.70 -26.68
C LYS A 154 11.18 -12.17 -26.77
N VAL A 155 10.70 -12.94 -25.79
CA VAL A 155 9.32 -13.43 -25.75
C VAL A 155 8.34 -12.26 -25.64
N ARG A 156 8.64 -11.26 -24.82
CA ARG A 156 7.83 -10.04 -24.68
C ARG A 156 7.68 -9.31 -26.03
N GLU A 157 8.76 -9.18 -26.79
CA GLU A 157 8.71 -8.57 -28.12
C GLU A 157 7.88 -9.42 -29.08
N GLN A 158 8.04 -10.75 -29.06
CA GLN A 158 7.22 -11.65 -29.89
C GLN A 158 5.72 -11.54 -29.57
N VAL A 159 5.35 -11.44 -28.29
CA VAL A 159 3.97 -11.25 -27.86
C VAL A 159 3.42 -9.90 -28.32
N LEU A 160 4.21 -8.82 -28.20
CA LEU A 160 3.82 -7.50 -28.68
C LEU A 160 3.59 -7.49 -30.20
N VAL A 161 4.49 -8.13 -30.97
CA VAL A 161 4.34 -8.26 -32.43
C VAL A 161 3.11 -9.10 -32.77
N ARG A 162 2.91 -10.26 -32.13
CA ARG A 162 1.71 -11.12 -32.30
C ARG A 162 0.43 -10.33 -32.07
N ASP A 163 0.43 -9.50 -31.04
CA ASP A 163 -0.72 -8.71 -30.60
C ASP A 163 -0.85 -7.39 -31.39
N ASN A 164 -0.07 -7.18 -32.46
CA ASN A 164 -0.01 -5.95 -33.26
C ASN A 164 0.24 -4.68 -32.44
N TYR A 165 0.92 -4.79 -31.29
CA TYR A 165 1.10 -3.71 -30.32
C TYR A 165 -0.23 -3.10 -29.87
N GLU A 166 -1.27 -3.93 -29.74
CA GLU A 166 -2.61 -3.54 -29.28
C GLU A 166 -2.98 -4.23 -27.98
N CYS A 167 -3.67 -3.50 -27.10
CA CYS A 167 -4.29 -4.08 -25.92
C CYS A 167 -5.40 -5.07 -26.31
N GLN A 168 -5.20 -6.36 -26.03
CA GLN A 168 -6.14 -7.42 -26.42
C GLN A 168 -7.48 -7.32 -25.69
N GLU A 169 -7.48 -6.81 -24.45
CA GLU A 169 -8.72 -6.61 -23.71
C GLU A 169 -9.55 -5.43 -24.23
N CYS A 170 -8.89 -4.35 -24.67
CA CYS A 170 -9.61 -3.24 -25.30
C CYS A 170 -10.14 -3.64 -26.68
N LYS A 171 -9.37 -4.44 -27.42
CA LYS A 171 -9.76 -4.95 -28.74
C LYS A 171 -11.04 -5.78 -28.70
N LYS A 172 -11.21 -6.63 -27.69
CA LYS A 172 -12.47 -7.38 -27.44
C LYS A 172 -13.69 -6.47 -27.23
N GLN A 173 -13.46 -5.25 -26.76
CA GLN A 173 -14.49 -4.23 -26.52
C GLN A 173 -14.67 -3.29 -27.73
N GLY A 174 -14.01 -3.57 -28.86
CA GLY A 174 -14.04 -2.72 -30.06
C GLY A 174 -13.20 -1.44 -29.93
N ILE A 175 -12.32 -1.36 -28.93
CA ILE A 175 -11.47 -0.18 -28.66
C ILE A 175 -10.02 -0.49 -29.02
N VAL A 176 -9.41 0.36 -29.84
CA VAL A 176 -7.99 0.26 -30.17
C VAL A 176 -7.18 1.09 -29.17
N LYS A 177 -6.28 0.44 -28.43
CA LYS A 177 -5.27 1.11 -27.59
C LYS A 177 -3.89 0.58 -27.92
N THR A 178 -3.03 1.48 -28.41
CA THR A 178 -1.67 1.21 -28.86
C THR A 178 -0.63 1.92 -27.98
N ILE A 179 0.62 1.96 -28.44
CA ILE A 179 1.71 2.68 -27.77
C ILE A 179 1.41 4.19 -27.76
N ASP A 180 1.52 4.81 -26.58
CA ASP A 180 1.43 6.25 -26.39
C ASP A 180 2.80 6.76 -25.95
N HIS A 181 3.50 7.40 -26.88
CA HIS A 181 4.86 7.89 -26.67
C HIS A 181 4.95 9.06 -25.68
N THR A 182 3.83 9.68 -25.31
CA THR A 182 3.80 10.74 -24.27
C THR A 182 3.90 10.17 -22.86
N LYS A 183 3.68 8.86 -22.70
CA LYS A 183 3.71 8.18 -21.40
C LYS A 183 4.96 7.33 -21.27
N HIS A 184 5.51 7.28 -20.07
CA HIS A 184 6.63 6.38 -19.75
C HIS A 184 6.31 4.90 -20.02
N LYS A 185 5.02 4.53 -19.98
CA LYS A 185 4.50 3.20 -20.27
C LYS A 185 3.01 3.26 -20.57
N SER A 186 2.59 2.72 -21.72
CA SER A 186 1.18 2.68 -22.13
C SER A 186 0.66 1.25 -22.33
N LEU A 187 1.54 0.33 -22.74
CA LEU A 187 1.29 -1.09 -22.94
C LEU A 187 2.30 -1.93 -22.16
N ASP A 188 1.87 -3.13 -21.77
CA ASP A 188 2.75 -4.16 -21.25
C ASP A 188 2.25 -5.56 -21.58
N VAL A 189 3.13 -6.54 -21.42
CA VAL A 189 2.79 -7.96 -21.53
C VAL A 189 2.61 -8.53 -20.13
N ASP A 190 1.49 -9.23 -19.91
CA ASP A 190 1.09 -9.78 -18.62
C ASP A 190 0.83 -11.28 -18.73
N HIS A 191 1.10 -12.02 -17.65
CA HIS A 191 0.84 -13.46 -17.56
C HIS A 191 -0.63 -13.71 -17.24
N ILE A 192 -1.38 -14.42 -18.10
CA ILE A 192 -2.80 -14.76 -17.88
C ILE A 192 -2.97 -15.51 -16.55
N LYS A 193 -2.20 -16.58 -16.36
CA LYS A 193 -2.00 -17.25 -15.07
C LYS A 193 -0.75 -16.70 -14.41
N GLU A 194 -0.87 -16.30 -13.14
CA GLU A 194 0.20 -15.65 -12.38
C GLU A 194 1.50 -16.48 -12.37
N LEU A 195 2.63 -15.78 -12.54
CA LEU A 195 3.98 -16.36 -12.61
C LEU A 195 4.34 -17.13 -11.33
N ASP A 196 3.99 -16.58 -10.16
CA ASP A 196 4.30 -17.17 -8.84
C ASP A 196 3.70 -18.57 -8.66
N SER A 197 2.52 -18.82 -9.24
CA SER A 197 1.83 -20.11 -9.14
C SER A 197 2.11 -21.03 -10.32
N ASN A 198 2.64 -20.51 -11.43
CA ASN A 198 2.83 -21.25 -12.69
C ASN A 198 4.16 -20.90 -13.36
N PRO A 199 5.31 -21.16 -12.71
CA PRO A 199 6.63 -20.82 -13.27
C PRO A 199 6.93 -21.53 -14.59
N ASP A 200 6.37 -22.73 -14.80
CA ASP A 200 6.55 -23.49 -16.05
C ASP A 200 5.91 -22.80 -17.25
N LEU A 201 4.94 -21.90 -17.02
CA LEU A 201 4.24 -21.13 -18.05
C LEU A 201 4.83 -19.72 -18.23
N ALA A 202 6.02 -19.46 -17.69
CA ALA A 202 6.61 -18.12 -17.67
C ALA A 202 6.90 -17.54 -19.06
N PHE A 203 7.22 -18.41 -20.03
CA PHE A 203 7.54 -18.05 -21.41
C PHE A 203 6.54 -18.60 -22.43
N ASP A 204 5.44 -19.21 -21.94
CA ASP A 204 4.40 -19.75 -22.81
C ASP A 204 3.63 -18.60 -23.46
N MET A 205 3.65 -18.55 -24.79
CA MET A 205 2.96 -17.51 -25.58
C MET A 205 1.46 -17.49 -25.28
N ASP A 206 0.84 -18.64 -25.04
CA ASP A 206 -0.61 -18.73 -24.77
C ASP A 206 -0.95 -18.27 -23.35
N ASN A 207 0.04 -18.23 -22.45
CA ASN A 207 -0.09 -17.65 -21.13
C ASN A 207 0.23 -16.15 -21.09
N LEU A 208 0.53 -15.51 -22.22
CA LEU A 208 0.94 -14.11 -22.29
C LEU A 208 -0.03 -13.25 -23.11
N VAL A 209 -0.31 -12.05 -22.61
CA VAL A 209 -1.26 -11.12 -23.26
C VAL A 209 -0.78 -9.67 -23.16
N THR A 210 -0.90 -8.93 -24.27
CA THR A 210 -0.64 -7.49 -24.28
C THR A 210 -1.84 -6.72 -23.72
N LEU A 211 -1.61 -5.91 -22.69
CA LEU A 211 -2.60 -5.08 -22.01
C LEU A 211 -2.12 -3.64 -21.90
N CYS A 212 -3.05 -2.68 -21.99
CA CYS A 212 -2.76 -1.31 -21.57
C CYS A 212 -2.68 -1.21 -20.05
N VAL A 213 -1.97 -0.18 -19.54
CA VAL A 213 -1.79 0.03 -18.10
C VAL A 213 -3.11 0.02 -17.32
N SER A 214 -4.19 0.57 -17.89
CA SER A 214 -5.51 0.55 -17.24
C SER A 214 -6.10 -0.86 -17.13
N CYS A 215 -5.99 -1.68 -18.17
CA CYS A 215 -6.50 -3.06 -18.16
C CYS A 215 -5.62 -3.96 -17.29
N HIS A 216 -4.30 -3.75 -17.32
CA HIS A 216 -3.35 -4.41 -16.43
C HIS A 216 -3.68 -4.16 -14.96
N ASN A 217 -3.86 -2.89 -14.59
CA ASN A 217 -4.25 -2.52 -13.23
C ASN A 217 -5.63 -3.06 -12.85
N LYS A 218 -6.58 -3.12 -13.79
CA LYS A 218 -7.91 -3.70 -13.54
C LYS A 218 -7.83 -5.20 -13.24
N LYS A 219 -7.02 -5.95 -13.98
CA LYS A 219 -6.80 -7.39 -13.74
C LYS A 219 -6.17 -7.64 -12.37
N HIS A 220 -5.14 -6.87 -12.02
CA HIS A 220 -4.44 -6.99 -10.72
C HIS A 220 -5.21 -6.37 -9.54
N ASN A 221 -6.46 -5.94 -9.74
CA ASN A 221 -7.27 -5.19 -8.77
C ASN A 221 -6.54 -3.96 -8.17
N ARG A 222 -5.57 -3.41 -8.92
CA ARG A 222 -4.81 -2.18 -8.60
C ARG A 222 -5.52 -0.92 -9.10
N TYR A 223 -6.68 -1.08 -9.73
CA TYR A 223 -7.50 0.01 -10.23
C TYR A 223 -8.18 0.75 -9.06
N GLN A 224 -7.62 1.89 -8.67
CA GLN A 224 -8.30 2.83 -7.77
C GLN A 224 -9.43 3.52 -8.55
N LYS A 225 -10.67 3.03 -8.41
CA LYS A 225 -11.84 3.82 -8.84
C LYS A 225 -11.90 5.09 -8.00
N GLY A 226 -11.78 6.26 -8.64
CA GLY A 226 -12.45 7.47 -8.17
C GLY A 226 -11.76 8.35 -7.13
N LYS A 227 -10.42 8.44 -7.07
CA LYS A 227 -9.81 9.67 -6.52
C LYS A 227 -9.22 10.46 -7.69
N PRO A 228 -9.88 11.54 -8.16
CA PRO A 228 -9.16 12.53 -8.93
C PRO A 228 -7.99 12.97 -8.05
N PHE A 229 -6.77 12.92 -8.58
CA PHE A 229 -5.72 13.73 -7.96
C PHE A 229 -6.26 15.16 -7.97
N PRO A 230 -6.33 15.86 -6.82
CA PRO A 230 -6.68 17.27 -6.85
C PRO A 230 -5.69 17.92 -7.80
N LYS A 231 -6.19 18.48 -8.92
CA LYS A 231 -5.37 19.36 -9.75
C LYS A 231 -4.93 20.47 -8.79
N LYS A 232 -3.63 20.58 -8.54
CA LYS A 232 -3.11 21.77 -7.88
C LYS A 232 -3.51 22.95 -8.75
N GLU A 233 -4.30 23.86 -8.20
CA GLU A 233 -4.41 25.20 -8.75
C GLU A 233 -2.99 25.78 -8.74
N THR A 234 -2.43 25.97 -9.93
CA THR A 234 -1.18 26.72 -10.08
C THR A 234 -1.49 28.19 -9.91
N LYS A 235 -0.54 29.00 -9.45
CA LYS A 235 -0.72 30.47 -9.26
C LYS A 235 -1.26 31.25 -10.48
N TRP A 236 -1.29 30.62 -11.66
CA TRP A 236 -1.76 31.19 -12.92
C TRP A 236 -3.17 30.73 -13.34
N THR A 237 -3.89 29.93 -12.53
CA THR A 237 -5.23 29.42 -12.89
C THR A 237 -6.31 30.49 -12.98
N GLY A 238 -6.00 31.75 -12.60
CA GLY A 238 -6.87 32.92 -12.78
C GLY A 238 -6.33 33.98 -13.75
N ASP A 239 -5.15 33.76 -14.35
CA ASP A 239 -4.42 34.80 -15.09
C ASP A 239 -4.62 34.73 -16.62
N GLU A 240 -5.80 34.30 -17.05
CA GLU A 240 -6.23 34.46 -18.46
C GLU A 240 -7.60 35.13 -18.52
N TRP A 241 -7.56 36.46 -18.50
CA TRP A 241 -8.62 37.33 -19.04
C TRP A 241 -7.98 38.25 -20.08
N TRP A 242 -8.07 37.83 -21.35
CA TRP A 242 -8.09 38.72 -22.52
C TRP A 242 -9.27 38.31 -23.38
#